data_AF-A0A7X8QF90-F1
#
_entry.id   AF-A0A7X8QF90-F1
#
_cell.length_a   1.000
_cell.length_b   1.000
_cell.length_c   1.000
_cell.angle_alpha   90.00
_cell.angle_beta   90.00
_cell.angle_gamma   90.00
#
_symmetry.space_group_name_H-M   'P 1'
#
loop_
_entity.id
_entity.type
_entity.pdbx_description
1 polymer ?
#
loop_
_entity_poly.entity_id
_entity_poly.type
_entity_poly.pdbx_seq_one_letter_code
_entity_poly.pdbx_strand_id
1 'polypeptide(L)'
;APVANISPQTKPVIAEQVTIPQTNVVVTEPSKPATPQSPQTEVPVITTTTPEPKKVLNEAFKQELTAYIQNYCNEVGLVYRDDGNTPENSSWDIPIRTLYGTSNEDIKERVRNRARIILINYGEGTVINLYFEDDWEASGEWRIYVLF
;
A
#
# COMPACT_ATOMS: atom_id res chain seq x y z
N ALA A 1 -7.70 -29.07 46.06
CA ALA A 1 -6.98 -30.29 45.66
C ALA A 1 -5.56 -29.91 45.24
N PRO A 2 -4.55 -30.74 45.54
CA PRO A 2 -3.14 -30.41 45.39
C PRO A 2 -2.58 -30.66 43.99
N VAL A 3 -1.35 -30.18 43.84
CA VAL A 3 -0.46 -30.05 42.68
C VAL A 3 -0.15 -31.39 42.02
N ALA A 4 -0.22 -31.44 40.68
CA ALA A 4 0.37 -32.51 39.89
C ALA A 4 1.77 -32.09 39.41
N ASN A 5 2.71 -32.91 39.83
CA ASN A 5 4.15 -32.95 39.61
C ASN A 5 4.51 -33.32 38.16
N ILE A 6 5.46 -32.61 37.54
CA ILE A 6 6.60 -33.19 36.80
C ILE A 6 7.60 -32.09 36.39
N SER A 7 8.88 -32.29 36.74
CA SER A 7 10.07 -31.66 36.14
C SER A 7 10.94 -32.76 35.50
N PRO A 8 12.10 -32.45 34.88
CA PRO A 8 12.26 -31.96 33.50
C PRO A 8 13.20 -32.88 32.67
N GLN A 9 13.06 -33.02 31.35
CA GLN A 9 14.11 -33.67 30.54
C GLN A 9 14.31 -33.08 29.13
N THR A 10 15.47 -32.43 29.00
CA THR A 10 16.52 -32.56 27.96
C THR A 10 16.18 -32.72 26.46
N LYS A 11 16.73 -31.77 25.70
CA LYS A 11 16.89 -31.72 24.24
C LYS A 11 17.73 -32.90 23.69
N PRO A 12 17.52 -33.29 22.41
CA PRO A 12 18.65 -33.66 21.57
C PRO A 12 18.73 -32.82 20.29
N VAL A 13 19.94 -32.31 20.03
CA VAL A 13 20.44 -31.83 18.72
C VAL A 13 20.81 -33.06 17.88
N ILE A 14 20.64 -33.01 16.54
CA ILE A 14 21.32 -33.77 15.45
C ILE A 14 20.53 -33.47 14.15
N ALA A 15 21.08 -33.21 12.97
CA ALA A 15 22.45 -33.00 12.48
C ALA A 15 22.42 -32.26 11.13
N GLU A 16 23.53 -31.61 10.79
CA GLU A 16 23.86 -31.11 9.44
C GLU A 16 23.75 -32.23 8.40
N GLN A 17 23.18 -31.89 7.23
CA GLN A 17 23.51 -32.60 5.99
C GLN A 17 24.20 -31.63 5.03
N VAL A 18 25.51 -31.80 4.98
CA VAL A 18 26.40 -31.33 3.91
C VAL A 18 26.01 -32.05 2.62
N THR A 19 25.87 -31.32 1.51
CA THR A 19 25.87 -31.94 0.16
C THR A 19 26.63 -31.04 -0.81
N ILE A 20 27.86 -31.47 -1.14
CA ILE A 20 28.68 -31.10 -2.30
C ILE A 20 29.49 -32.39 -2.61
N PRO A 21 29.87 -32.77 -3.86
CA PRO A 21 29.74 -32.14 -5.18
C PRO A 21 29.13 -33.07 -6.26
N GLN A 22 28.87 -32.53 -7.46
CA GLN A 22 29.04 -33.32 -8.69
C GLN A 22 29.94 -32.59 -9.69
N THR A 23 31.16 -33.10 -9.78
CA THR A 23 32.17 -32.79 -10.77
C THR A 23 31.85 -33.57 -12.04
N ASN A 24 31.62 -32.90 -13.17
CA ASN A 24 31.70 -33.54 -14.49
C ASN A 24 33.11 -33.30 -15.05
N VAL A 25 33.93 -34.34 -15.02
CA VAL A 25 35.21 -34.39 -15.76
C VAL A 25 34.94 -35.06 -17.11
N VAL A 26 35.32 -34.40 -18.20
CA VAL A 26 35.67 -35.08 -19.45
C VAL A 26 37.03 -34.54 -19.87
N VAL A 27 38.01 -35.44 -20.00
CA VAL A 27 39.37 -35.17 -20.48
C VAL A 27 39.57 -35.91 -21.80
N THR A 28 40.08 -35.21 -22.83
CA THR A 28 41.07 -35.72 -23.78
C THR A 28 41.75 -34.59 -24.59
N GLU A 29 42.98 -34.27 -24.15
CA GLU A 29 44.26 -33.95 -24.86
C GLU A 29 44.44 -32.84 -25.95
N PRO A 30 45.68 -32.30 -26.11
CA PRO A 30 45.93 -30.92 -26.51
C PRO A 30 46.36 -30.73 -27.97
N SER A 31 46.03 -29.57 -28.57
CA SER A 31 46.86 -28.82 -29.54
C SER A 31 46.21 -27.47 -29.91
N LYS A 32 46.98 -26.37 -29.80
CA LYS A 32 46.68 -25.02 -30.31
C LYS A 32 46.76 -25.01 -31.87
N PRO A 33 46.23 -24.03 -32.64
CA PRO A 33 46.28 -22.58 -32.39
C PRO A 33 44.93 -21.85 -32.40
N ALA A 34 45.00 -20.59 -31.96
CA ALA A 34 43.91 -19.68 -31.61
C ALA A 34 43.02 -19.22 -32.79
N THR A 35 41.71 -19.20 -32.55
CA THR A 35 40.74 -18.36 -33.28
C THR A 35 40.39 -17.15 -32.42
N PRO A 36 40.39 -15.92 -32.96
CA PRO A 36 39.94 -14.76 -32.19
C PRO A 36 38.44 -14.91 -31.89
N GLN A 37 38.07 -14.94 -30.61
CA GLN A 37 36.68 -14.78 -30.20
C GLN A 37 36.21 -13.40 -30.68
N SER A 38 35.16 -13.38 -31.50
CA SER A 38 34.41 -12.16 -31.79
C SER A 38 33.94 -11.56 -30.46
N PRO A 39 34.06 -10.24 -30.24
CA PRO A 39 33.56 -9.63 -29.02
C PRO A 39 32.06 -9.92 -28.91
N GLN A 40 31.64 -10.62 -27.87
CA GLN A 40 30.24 -10.61 -27.48
C GLN A 40 29.96 -9.20 -26.95
N THR A 41 29.27 -8.39 -27.76
CA THR A 41 28.69 -7.14 -27.30
C THR A 41 27.70 -7.47 -26.19
N GLU A 42 28.05 -7.16 -24.94
CA GLU A 42 27.08 -7.12 -23.84
C GLU A 42 25.99 -6.14 -24.24
N VAL A 43 24.79 -6.66 -24.51
CA VAL A 43 23.61 -5.83 -24.69
C VAL A 43 23.27 -5.27 -23.31
N PRO A 44 23.19 -3.94 -23.13
CA PRO A 44 22.81 -3.39 -21.84
C PRO A 44 21.40 -3.88 -21.51
N VAL A 45 21.27 -4.61 -20.40
CA VAL A 45 19.97 -4.97 -19.83
C VAL A 45 19.33 -3.67 -19.36
N ILE A 46 18.42 -3.13 -20.15
CA ILE A 46 17.63 -1.96 -19.77
C ILE A 46 16.71 -2.41 -18.64
N THR A 47 17.10 -2.13 -17.40
CA THR A 47 16.24 -2.32 -16.24
C THR A 47 15.11 -1.29 -16.36
N THR A 48 13.97 -1.72 -16.90
CA THR A 48 12.76 -0.89 -16.92
C THR A 48 12.21 -0.92 -15.50
N THR A 49 12.59 0.05 -14.68
CA THR A 49 11.94 0.25 -13.38
C THR A 49 10.52 0.74 -13.66
N THR A 50 9.53 -0.11 -13.44
CA THR A 50 8.13 0.33 -13.35
C THR A 50 8.07 1.45 -12.32
N PRO A 51 7.59 2.67 -12.68
CA PRO A 51 7.48 3.73 -11.71
C PRO A 51 6.56 3.25 -10.58
N GLU A 52 7.08 3.24 -9.35
CA GLU A 52 6.26 2.93 -8.18
C GLU A 52 5.08 3.90 -8.14
N PRO A 53 3.88 3.43 -7.73
CA PRO A 53 2.76 4.32 -7.49
C PRO A 53 3.21 5.39 -6.48
N LYS A 54 3.27 6.65 -6.91
CA LYS A 54 3.59 7.77 -6.04
C LYS A 54 2.31 8.54 -5.77
N LYS A 55 1.97 8.69 -4.48
CA LYS A 55 0.99 9.70 -4.08
C LYS A 55 1.60 11.09 -4.24
N VAL A 56 0.77 12.03 -4.68
CA VAL A 56 1.11 13.45 -4.83
C VAL A 56 0.04 14.25 -4.10
N LEU A 57 0.42 14.83 -2.96
CA LEU A 57 -0.48 15.56 -2.08
C LEU A 57 -0.34 17.06 -2.34
N ASN A 58 -1.13 17.57 -3.28
CA ASN A 58 -1.22 18.98 -3.62
C ASN A 58 -2.68 19.43 -3.84
N GLU A 59 -2.92 20.73 -4.01
CA GLU A 59 -4.27 21.26 -4.21
C GLU A 59 -4.99 20.63 -5.42
N ALA A 60 -4.27 20.27 -6.48
CA ALA A 60 -4.87 19.57 -7.63
C ALA A 60 -5.43 18.20 -7.23
N PHE A 61 -4.72 17.44 -6.40
CA PHE A 61 -5.23 16.18 -5.87
C PHE A 61 -6.41 16.39 -4.90
N LYS A 62 -6.44 17.46 -4.09
CA LYS A 62 -7.62 17.78 -3.26
C LYS A 62 -8.87 17.99 -4.12
N GLN A 63 -8.74 18.75 -5.20
CA GLN A 63 -9.84 18.99 -6.15
C GLN A 63 -10.28 17.70 -6.84
N GLU A 64 -9.31 16.89 -7.29
CA GLU A 64 -9.58 15.60 -7.92
C GLU A 64 -10.31 14.63 -6.98
N LEU A 65 -9.84 14.50 -5.74
CA LEU A 65 -10.48 13.67 -4.72
C LEU A 65 -11.89 14.17 -4.40
N THR A 66 -12.06 15.48 -4.26
CA THR A 66 -13.37 16.10 -4.02
C THR A 66 -14.36 15.78 -5.14
N ALA A 67 -13.96 15.97 -6.40
CA ALA A 67 -14.78 15.63 -7.55
C ALA A 67 -15.10 14.13 -7.62
N TYR A 68 -14.13 13.28 -7.31
CA TYR A 68 -14.33 11.83 -7.25
C TYR A 68 -15.37 11.43 -6.20
N ILE A 69 -15.31 12.01 -5.00
CA ILE A 69 -16.30 11.74 -3.94
C ILE A 69 -17.66 12.35 -4.27
N GLN A 70 -17.71 13.55 -4.85
CA GLN A 70 -18.95 14.17 -5.31
C GLN A 70 -19.66 13.30 -6.35
N ASN A 71 -18.91 12.73 -7.31
CA ASN A 71 -19.47 11.80 -8.29
C ASN A 71 -19.97 10.52 -7.62
N TYR A 72 -19.19 9.92 -6.72
CA TYR A 72 -19.63 8.76 -5.96
C TYR A 72 -20.92 9.03 -5.17
N CYS A 73 -21.02 10.19 -4.50
CA CYS A 73 -22.21 10.58 -3.77
C CYS A 73 -23.45 10.62 -4.69
N ASN A 74 -23.33 11.22 -5.87
CA ASN A 74 -24.39 11.26 -6.87
C ASN A 74 -24.82 9.86 -7.34
N GLU A 75 -23.86 8.95 -7.55
CA GLU A 75 -24.13 7.57 -7.98
C GLU A 75 -24.91 6.74 -6.94
N VAL A 76 -24.70 7.00 -5.64
CA VAL A 76 -25.25 6.18 -4.56
C VAL A 76 -26.34 6.88 -3.73
N GLY A 77 -26.77 8.07 -4.13
CA GLY A 77 -27.83 8.82 -3.46
C GLY A 77 -27.42 9.59 -2.21
N LEU A 78 -26.13 9.83 -1.98
CA LEU A 78 -25.64 10.77 -0.96
C LEU A 78 -25.65 12.20 -1.50
N VAL A 79 -25.67 13.19 -0.61
CA VAL A 79 -25.64 14.62 -0.98
C VAL A 79 -24.30 15.23 -0.60
N TYR A 80 -23.46 15.57 -1.57
CA TYR A 80 -22.22 16.29 -1.30
C TYR A 80 -22.47 17.80 -1.14
N ARG A 81 -21.92 18.43 -0.09
CA ARG A 81 -21.93 19.89 0.10
C ARG A 81 -20.53 20.41 0.39
N ASP A 82 -20.13 21.47 -0.32
CA ASP A 82 -18.84 22.16 -0.15
C ASP A 82 -19.05 23.63 0.24
N ASP A 83 -20.11 23.91 1.01
CA ASP A 83 -20.48 25.27 1.43
C ASP A 83 -19.67 25.76 2.65
N GLY A 84 -18.64 25.00 3.06
CA GLY A 84 -17.84 25.27 4.24
C GLY A 84 -18.57 25.04 5.57
N ASN A 85 -19.84 24.62 5.53
CA ASN A 85 -20.57 24.26 6.74
C ASN A 85 -20.26 22.81 7.11
N THR A 86 -19.94 22.59 8.39
CA THR A 86 -19.86 21.25 8.96
C THR A 86 -21.29 20.77 9.27
N PRO A 87 -21.74 19.63 8.73
CA PRO A 87 -23.03 19.07 9.11
C PRO A 87 -23.15 18.85 10.63
N GLU A 88 -24.33 19.02 11.21
CA GLU A 88 -24.54 19.01 12.66
C GLU A 88 -24.25 17.66 13.35
N ASN A 89 -24.14 16.56 12.59
CA ASN A 89 -23.91 15.20 13.11
C ASN A 89 -22.50 14.64 12.84
N SER A 90 -21.55 15.51 12.51
CA SER A 90 -20.25 15.06 12.00
C SER A 90 -19.38 14.40 13.08
N SER A 91 -19.07 13.12 12.89
CA SER A 91 -18.06 12.42 13.68
C SER A 91 -16.66 12.81 13.18
N TRP A 92 -16.04 13.73 13.92
CA TRP A 92 -14.63 14.12 13.78
C TRP A 92 -13.65 13.05 14.26
N ASP A 93 -14.13 11.88 14.68
CA ASP A 93 -13.35 10.99 15.56
C ASP A 93 -12.24 10.22 14.84
N ILE A 94 -12.36 9.94 13.53
CA ILE A 94 -11.38 9.12 12.80
C ILE A 94 -11.16 9.63 11.38
N PRO A 95 -10.08 10.40 11.12
CA PRO A 95 -9.70 10.81 9.77
C PRO A 95 -9.08 9.66 8.98
N ILE A 96 -9.22 9.72 7.65
CA ILE A 96 -8.33 8.99 6.74
C ILE A 96 -7.01 9.75 6.69
N ARG A 97 -5.94 9.12 7.16
CA ARG A 97 -4.58 9.67 7.09
C ARG A 97 -3.94 9.29 5.76
N THR A 98 -3.52 10.26 4.97
CA THR A 98 -2.83 10.00 3.70
C THR A 98 -1.50 9.28 3.90
N LEU A 99 -0.90 9.38 5.10
CA LEU A 99 0.30 8.65 5.49
C LEU A 99 0.19 7.14 5.23
N TYR A 100 -1.01 6.56 5.45
CA TYR A 100 -1.25 5.13 5.25
C TYR A 100 -1.66 4.77 3.82
N GLY A 101 -1.84 5.76 2.96
CA GLY A 101 -2.09 5.60 1.54
C GLY A 101 -0.78 5.44 0.76
N THR A 102 -0.76 4.47 -0.15
CA THR A 102 0.38 4.16 -1.02
C THR A 102 0.35 4.93 -2.34
N SER A 103 -0.83 5.39 -2.77
CA SER A 103 -1.05 6.13 -4.02
C SER A 103 -2.28 7.05 -3.92
N ASN A 104 -2.45 7.96 -4.89
CA ASN A 104 -3.65 8.81 -4.96
C ASN A 104 -4.93 7.96 -5.10
N GLU A 105 -4.89 6.87 -5.87
CA GLU A 105 -6.02 5.96 -6.03
C GLU A 105 -6.35 5.21 -4.74
N ASP A 106 -5.34 4.74 -3.99
CA ASP A 106 -5.54 4.13 -2.66
C ASP A 106 -6.22 5.13 -1.69
N ILE A 107 -5.79 6.39 -1.70
CA ILE A 107 -6.42 7.44 -0.89
C ILE A 107 -7.88 7.68 -1.31
N LYS A 108 -8.16 7.80 -2.62
CA LYS A 108 -9.53 7.93 -3.14
C LYS A 108 -10.45 6.81 -2.66
N GLU A 109 -10.02 5.55 -2.81
CA GLU A 109 -10.82 4.40 -2.39
C GLU A 109 -11.02 4.36 -0.87
N ARG A 110 -10.03 4.76 -0.06
CA ARG A 110 -10.21 4.86 1.40
C ARG A 110 -11.26 5.89 1.80
N VAL A 111 -11.26 7.05 1.15
CA VAL A 111 -12.25 8.12 1.40
C VAL A 111 -13.63 7.67 0.94
N ARG A 112 -13.74 7.05 -0.24
CA ARG A 112 -14.99 6.45 -0.74
C ARG A 112 -15.53 5.38 0.20
N ASN A 113 -14.68 4.51 0.73
CA ASN A 113 -15.10 3.48 1.68
C ASN A 113 -15.67 4.08 2.96
N ARG A 114 -15.15 5.23 3.42
CA ARG A 114 -15.74 5.95 4.55
C ARG A 114 -17.11 6.55 4.22
N ALA A 115 -17.27 7.17 3.05
CA ALA A 115 -18.57 7.63 2.56
C ALA A 115 -19.59 6.48 2.42
N ARG A 116 -19.14 5.30 1.97
CA ARG A 116 -19.97 4.09 1.90
C ARG A 116 -20.45 3.62 3.28
N ILE A 117 -19.58 3.65 4.30
CA ILE A 117 -19.96 3.30 5.68
C ILE A 117 -21.04 4.27 6.17
N ILE A 118 -20.92 5.56 5.86
CA ILE A 118 -21.94 6.57 6.19
C ILE A 118 -23.26 6.23 5.50
N LEU A 119 -23.25 5.94 4.19
CA LEU A 119 -24.46 5.50 3.48
C LEU A 119 -25.13 4.29 4.15
N ILE A 120 -24.36 3.28 4.56
CA ILE A 120 -24.89 2.07 5.21
C ILE A 120 -25.55 2.40 6.57
N ASN A 121 -25.00 3.35 7.32
CA ASN A 121 -25.46 3.66 8.67
C ASN A 121 -26.57 4.71 8.71
N TYR A 122 -26.60 5.64 7.76
CA TYR A 122 -27.48 6.82 7.79
C TYR A 122 -28.45 6.92 6.59
N GLY A 123 -28.20 6.18 5.51
CA GLY A 123 -29.09 6.07 4.35
C GLY A 123 -28.91 7.14 3.27
N GLU A 124 -29.68 7.00 2.19
CA GLU A 124 -29.74 7.98 1.09
C GLU A 124 -30.20 9.36 1.59
N GLY A 125 -29.77 10.41 0.92
CA GLY A 125 -30.03 11.79 1.31
C GLY A 125 -29.13 12.32 2.43
N THR A 126 -28.33 11.46 3.06
CA THR A 126 -27.32 11.89 4.03
C THR A 126 -26.34 12.86 3.37
N VAL A 127 -26.15 14.02 4.02
CA VAL A 127 -25.24 15.06 3.54
C VAL A 127 -23.82 14.69 3.93
N ILE A 128 -22.84 14.87 3.04
CA ILE A 128 -21.43 14.65 3.31
C ILE A 128 -20.59 15.84 2.84
N ASN A 129 -19.52 16.16 3.57
CA ASN A 129 -18.46 17.06 3.15
C ASN A 129 -17.06 16.46 3.47
N LEU A 130 -16.02 16.87 2.73
CA LEU A 130 -14.64 16.56 3.05
C LEU A 130 -13.97 17.75 3.74
N TYR A 131 -13.31 17.50 4.86
CA TYR A 131 -12.42 18.46 5.49
C TYR A 131 -10.98 17.94 5.47
N PHE A 132 -10.05 18.82 5.12
CA PHE A 132 -8.64 18.53 4.96
C PHE A 132 -7.85 19.30 6.02
N GLU A 133 -7.08 18.58 6.82
CA GLU A 133 -6.16 19.15 7.81
C GLU A 133 -4.75 18.64 7.54
N ASP A 134 -3.73 19.46 7.84
CA ASP A 134 -2.35 18.99 7.85
C ASP A 134 -2.14 17.95 8.96
N ASP A 135 -1.45 16.85 8.64
CA ASP A 135 -1.14 15.84 9.66
C ASP A 135 0.03 16.31 10.53
N TRP A 136 -0.29 16.75 11.75
CA TRP A 136 0.69 17.20 12.73
C TRP A 136 1.73 16.13 13.14
N GLU A 137 1.46 14.85 12.88
CA GLU A 137 2.41 13.75 13.12
C GLU A 137 3.26 13.40 11.89
N ALA A 138 2.89 13.88 10.70
CA ALA A 138 3.54 13.51 9.44
C ALA A 138 3.58 14.67 8.45
N SER A 139 4.74 15.35 8.38
CA SER A 139 4.93 16.52 7.52
C SER A 139 4.63 16.22 6.04
N GLY A 140 3.77 17.04 5.43
CA GLY A 140 3.37 16.91 4.03
C GLY A 140 2.23 15.90 3.79
N GLU A 141 1.72 15.26 4.83
CA GLU A 141 0.53 14.41 4.80
C GLU A 141 -0.70 15.17 5.30
N TRP A 142 -1.88 14.64 5.00
CA TRP A 142 -3.16 15.18 5.45
C TRP A 142 -3.97 14.18 6.27
N ARG A 143 -4.84 14.73 7.11
CA ARG A 143 -5.98 14.08 7.72
C ARG A 143 -7.22 14.50 6.94
N ILE A 144 -7.88 13.53 6.32
CA ILE A 144 -9.10 13.74 5.53
C ILE A 144 -10.28 13.26 6.37
N TYR A 145 -11.14 14.18 6.75
CA TYR A 145 -12.34 13.92 7.53
C TYR A 145 -13.53 13.85 6.57
N VAL A 146 -14.33 12.79 6.68
CA VAL A 146 -15.61 12.66 5.95
C VAL A 146 -16.72 13.00 6.94
N LEU A 147 -17.19 14.24 6.83
CA LEU A 147 -18.19 14.87 7.71
C LEU A 147 -19.59 14.53 7.20
N PHE A 148 -20.58 14.30 8.08
CA PHE A 148 -21.95 13.92 7.72
C PHE A 148 -22.99 14.31 8.78
#